data_AF-A0AAU2IUC6-F1
#
_entry.id   AF-A0AAU2IUC6-F1
#
_cell.length_a   1.000
_cell.length_b   1.000
_cell.length_c   1.000
_cell.angle_alpha   90.00
_cell.angle_beta   90.00
_cell.angle_gamma   90.00
#
_symmetry.space_group_name_H-M   'P 1'
#
loop_
_entity.id
_entity.type
_entity.pdbx_description
1 polymer ?
#
loop_
_entity_poly.entity_id
_entity_poly.type
_entity_poly.pdbx_seq_one_letter_code
_entity_poly.pdbx_strand_id
1 'polypeptide(L)'
;MLHRTVSEVMTRDVATASPEATLKSVAWSLDYNDVSALPVVDTRHHPIGIISEADLLRRQAGLPDTEGRDQMRETAAVDRRIMDARTAGELMSTPVLTARPDWGIVETARFLNARGVKRLPVVDDTGTLMGIVSRSDLLRPMLRRDDAIHDEIVDEVLGRTLRMTPGGVTATVQEGVVTLSGTVEEHSTIPIVEHLCLSVDGVVSVDQYLEYAVEDLPPDSARDTDDR
;
A
#
# COMPACT_ATOMS: atom_id res chain seq x y z
N MET A 1 4.60 15.61 -5.01
CA MET A 1 4.93 14.40 -4.24
C MET A 1 4.85 13.21 -5.19
N LEU A 2 5.96 12.51 -5.42
CA LEU A 2 5.96 11.24 -6.15
C LEU A 2 5.50 10.16 -5.17
N HIS A 3 4.19 10.00 -5.01
CA HIS A 3 3.68 8.86 -4.28
C HIS A 3 3.82 7.62 -5.15
N ARG A 4 4.47 6.56 -4.63
CA ARG A 4 4.48 5.26 -5.31
C ARG A 4 3.08 4.86 -5.72
N THR A 5 3.01 4.25 -6.89
CA THR A 5 1.76 3.72 -7.42
C THR A 5 1.56 2.27 -7.03
N VAL A 6 0.31 1.80 -7.10
CA VAL A 6 -0.03 0.38 -6.93
C VAL A 6 0.75 -0.50 -7.91
N SER A 7 0.99 -0.03 -9.14
CA SER A 7 1.69 -0.79 -10.18
C SER A 7 3.13 -1.19 -9.83
N GLU A 8 3.76 -0.43 -8.92
CA GLU A 8 5.14 -0.63 -8.46
C GLU A 8 5.25 -1.65 -7.33
N VAL A 9 4.16 -1.86 -6.58
CA VAL A 9 4.15 -2.75 -5.40
C VAL A 9 3.26 -3.98 -5.58
N MET A 10 2.33 -3.97 -6.54
CA MET A 10 1.43 -5.08 -6.78
C MET A 10 2.17 -6.35 -7.17
N THR A 11 1.60 -7.49 -6.78
CA THR A 11 2.02 -8.80 -7.28
C THR A 11 1.39 -9.03 -8.65
N ARG A 12 2.23 -9.29 -9.67
CA ARG A 12 1.80 -9.45 -11.07
C ARG A 12 1.45 -10.89 -11.44
N ASP A 13 2.15 -11.85 -10.84
CA ASP A 13 1.84 -13.27 -11.01
C ASP A 13 0.72 -13.63 -10.02
N VAL A 14 -0.52 -13.61 -10.52
CA VAL A 14 -1.70 -13.77 -9.68
C VAL A 14 -2.31 -15.13 -9.96
N ALA A 15 -2.27 -16.00 -8.94
CA ALA A 15 -3.09 -17.20 -8.96
C ALA A 15 -4.58 -16.81 -8.91
N THR A 16 -5.39 -17.39 -9.80
CA THR A 16 -6.83 -17.12 -9.93
C THR A 16 -7.65 -18.39 -9.89
N ALA A 17 -8.94 -18.27 -9.58
CA ALA A 17 -9.92 -19.35 -9.73
C ALA A 17 -10.98 -18.98 -10.76
N SER A 18 -11.52 -19.97 -11.50
CA SER A 18 -12.77 -19.77 -12.25
C SER A 18 -13.97 -19.90 -11.29
N PRO A 19 -15.13 -19.28 -11.61
CA PRO A 19 -16.31 -19.38 -10.76
C PRO A 19 -16.82 -20.82 -10.59
N GLU A 20 -16.57 -21.71 -11.55
CA GLU A 20 -16.94 -23.13 -11.49
C GLU A 20 -15.95 -23.99 -10.69
N ALA A 21 -14.78 -23.45 -10.32
CA ALA A 21 -13.76 -24.19 -9.60
C ALA A 21 -14.30 -24.72 -8.27
N THR A 22 -14.01 -25.98 -7.97
CA THR A 22 -14.43 -26.59 -6.71
C THR A 22 -13.71 -25.96 -5.52
N LEU A 23 -14.33 -25.96 -4.34
CA LEU A 23 -13.67 -25.44 -3.15
C LEU A 23 -12.38 -26.20 -2.78
N LYS A 24 -12.30 -27.49 -3.12
CA LYS A 24 -11.08 -28.29 -2.93
C LYS A 24 -9.94 -27.82 -3.85
N SER A 25 -10.23 -27.52 -5.11
CA SER A 25 -9.22 -26.96 -6.03
C SER A 25 -8.80 -25.55 -5.62
N VAL A 26 -9.72 -24.74 -5.09
CA VAL A 26 -9.37 -23.43 -4.51
C VAL A 26 -8.41 -23.62 -3.32
N ALA A 27 -8.74 -24.49 -2.37
CA ALA A 27 -7.87 -24.77 -1.22
C ALA A 27 -6.46 -25.24 -1.65
N TRP A 28 -6.39 -26.13 -2.65
CA TRP A 28 -5.10 -26.58 -3.19
C TRP A 28 -4.33 -25.44 -3.85
N SER A 29 -5.01 -24.56 -4.60
CA SER A 29 -4.37 -23.41 -5.23
C SER A 29 -3.88 -22.38 -4.21
N LEU A 30 -4.57 -22.20 -3.08
CA LEU A 30 -4.11 -21.33 -2.00
C LEU A 30 -2.80 -21.86 -1.39
N ASP A 31 -2.79 -23.14 -1.02
CA ASP A 31 -1.63 -23.84 -0.43
C ASP A 31 -0.43 -23.89 -1.39
N TYR A 32 -0.66 -24.30 -2.65
CA TYR A 32 0.41 -24.46 -3.63
C TYR A 32 1.10 -23.14 -3.99
N ASN A 33 0.35 -22.03 -4.05
CA ASN A 33 0.90 -20.72 -4.39
C ASN A 33 1.34 -19.92 -3.15
N ASP A 34 1.21 -20.48 -1.94
CA ASP A 34 1.47 -19.80 -0.66
C ASP A 34 0.74 -18.46 -0.54
N VAL A 35 -0.56 -18.46 -0.90
CA VAL A 35 -1.42 -17.27 -0.87
C VAL A 35 -2.73 -17.54 -0.12
N SER A 36 -3.19 -16.53 0.61
CA SER A 36 -4.38 -16.66 1.47
C SER A 36 -5.72 -16.29 0.82
N ALA A 37 -5.70 -15.85 -0.46
CA ALA A 37 -6.91 -15.60 -1.24
C ALA A 37 -6.58 -15.49 -2.74
N LEU A 38 -7.59 -15.78 -3.56
CA LEU A 38 -7.54 -15.74 -5.01
C LEU A 38 -8.64 -14.81 -5.54
N PRO A 39 -8.37 -13.99 -6.57
CA PRO A 39 -9.42 -13.46 -7.41
C PRO A 39 -10.15 -14.58 -8.14
N VAL A 40 -11.47 -14.51 -8.14
CA VAL A 40 -12.30 -15.31 -9.01
C VAL A 40 -12.52 -14.52 -10.29
N VAL A 41 -12.13 -15.07 -11.43
CA VAL A 41 -12.15 -14.39 -12.74
C VAL A 41 -13.08 -15.09 -13.73
N ASP A 42 -13.72 -14.31 -14.60
CA ASP A 42 -14.53 -14.86 -15.69
C ASP A 42 -13.65 -15.32 -16.88
N THR A 43 -14.30 -15.76 -17.96
CA THR A 43 -13.61 -16.21 -19.19
C THR A 43 -12.85 -15.11 -19.94
N ARG A 44 -13.12 -13.84 -19.62
CA ARG A 44 -12.40 -12.67 -20.16
C ARG A 44 -11.27 -12.22 -19.23
N HIS A 45 -11.00 -12.97 -18.16
CA HIS A 45 -10.01 -12.64 -17.14
C HIS A 45 -10.35 -11.36 -16.36
N HIS A 46 -11.64 -11.03 -16.26
CA HIS A 46 -12.14 -9.96 -15.41
C HIS A 46 -12.42 -10.51 -14.02
N PRO A 47 -11.97 -9.87 -12.93
CA PRO A 47 -12.31 -10.30 -11.58
C PRO A 47 -13.80 -10.05 -11.33
N ILE A 48 -14.49 -11.06 -10.82
CA ILE A 48 -15.92 -11.02 -10.47
C ILE A 48 -16.16 -11.26 -8.97
N GLY A 49 -15.14 -11.70 -8.25
CA GLY A 49 -15.15 -11.88 -6.79
C GLY A 49 -13.77 -12.18 -6.21
N ILE A 50 -13.72 -12.32 -4.89
CA ILE A 50 -12.54 -12.80 -4.15
C ILE A 50 -12.96 -13.98 -3.28
N ILE A 51 -12.11 -15.01 -3.23
CA ILE A 51 -12.28 -16.14 -2.31
C ILE A 51 -10.99 -16.34 -1.51
N SER A 52 -11.11 -16.51 -0.20
CA SER A 52 -10.01 -16.57 0.77
C SER A 52 -10.11 -17.79 1.66
N GLU A 53 -9.00 -18.12 2.34
CA GLU A 53 -8.96 -19.17 3.37
C GLU A 53 -10.03 -18.94 4.45
N ALA A 54 -10.23 -17.68 4.83
CA ALA A 54 -11.27 -17.31 5.80
C ALA A 54 -12.67 -17.70 5.31
N ASP A 55 -12.96 -17.55 4.01
CA ASP A 55 -14.26 -17.91 3.44
C ASP A 55 -14.45 -19.44 3.45
N LEU A 56 -13.40 -20.20 3.11
CA LEU A 56 -13.39 -21.67 3.17
C LEU A 56 -13.56 -22.19 4.60
N LEU A 57 -12.85 -21.61 5.56
CA LEU A 57 -12.91 -22.00 6.97
C LEU A 57 -14.26 -21.65 7.60
N ARG A 58 -14.82 -20.46 7.32
CA ARG A 58 -16.16 -20.07 7.81
C ARG A 58 -17.22 -21.05 7.33
N ARG A 59 -17.19 -21.39 6.04
CA ARG A 59 -18.05 -22.44 5.48
C ARG A 59 -17.84 -23.78 6.20
N GLN A 60 -16.60 -24.24 6.35
CA GLN A 60 -16.33 -25.55 6.94
C GLN A 60 -16.76 -25.65 8.41
N ALA A 61 -16.64 -24.54 9.15
CA ALA A 61 -16.96 -24.46 10.58
C ALA A 61 -18.43 -24.11 10.86
N GLY A 62 -19.23 -23.76 9.84
CA GLY A 62 -20.60 -23.30 10.05
C GLY A 62 -20.72 -21.96 10.75
N LEU A 63 -19.71 -21.10 10.60
CA LEU A 63 -19.64 -19.82 11.30
C LEU A 63 -20.26 -18.67 10.49
N PRO A 64 -20.96 -17.73 11.16
CA PRO A 64 -21.46 -16.52 10.52
C PRO A 64 -20.31 -15.58 10.12
N ASP A 65 -20.55 -14.67 9.16
CA ASP A 65 -19.56 -13.65 8.77
C ASP A 65 -19.43 -12.56 9.86
N THR A 66 -18.43 -12.69 10.72
CA THR A 66 -18.11 -11.72 11.77
C THR A 66 -17.20 -10.58 11.31
N GLU A 67 -16.62 -10.64 10.11
CA GLU A 67 -15.73 -9.60 9.59
C GLU A 67 -16.49 -8.42 8.92
N GLY A 68 -17.83 -8.44 8.94
CA GLY A 68 -18.66 -7.34 8.45
C GLY A 68 -18.50 -7.03 6.96
N ARG A 69 -18.06 -8.02 6.17
CA ARG A 69 -17.85 -7.85 4.72
C ARG A 69 -19.19 -7.76 3.98
N ASP A 70 -20.24 -8.35 4.56
CA ASP A 70 -21.63 -8.20 4.15
C ASP A 70 -22.39 -7.25 5.09
N GLN A 71 -22.19 -5.93 4.95
CA GLN A 71 -22.98 -4.91 5.69
C GLN A 71 -24.50 -4.94 5.42
N MET A 72 -24.99 -5.87 4.58
CA MET A 72 -26.36 -5.88 4.08
C MET A 72 -27.22 -7.06 4.57
N ARG A 73 -26.70 -8.11 5.23
CA ARG A 73 -27.47 -9.37 5.34
C ARG A 73 -27.28 -10.19 6.62
N GLU A 74 -27.81 -9.72 7.74
CA GLU A 74 -28.20 -10.59 8.86
C GLU A 74 -29.49 -11.35 8.51
N THR A 75 -29.41 -12.37 7.64
CA THR A 75 -30.52 -13.34 7.49
C THR A 75 -29.97 -14.75 7.42
N ALA A 76 -30.54 -15.66 8.22
CA ALA A 76 -30.20 -17.09 8.27
C ALA A 76 -30.24 -17.82 6.90
N ALA A 77 -30.85 -17.22 5.89
CA ALA A 77 -30.86 -17.72 4.51
C ALA A 77 -29.52 -17.56 3.78
N VAL A 78 -28.74 -16.51 4.10
CA VAL A 78 -27.41 -16.27 3.52
C VAL A 78 -26.39 -17.25 4.09
N ASP A 79 -26.43 -17.47 5.41
CA ASP A 79 -25.60 -18.49 6.06
C ASP A 79 -25.82 -19.86 5.44
N ARG A 80 -27.08 -20.25 5.18
CA ARG A 80 -27.39 -21.53 4.52
C ARG A 80 -26.79 -21.62 3.11
N ARG A 81 -26.84 -20.53 2.32
CA ARG A 81 -26.25 -20.51 0.98
C ARG A 81 -24.73 -20.69 1.01
N ILE A 82 -24.05 -20.08 1.98
CA ILE A 82 -22.61 -20.26 2.21
C ILE A 82 -22.31 -21.72 2.57
N MET A 83 -23.14 -22.32 3.44
CA MET A 83 -23.03 -23.73 3.83
C MET A 83 -23.29 -24.72 2.71
N ASP A 84 -24.05 -24.34 1.69
CA ASP A 84 -24.34 -25.18 0.52
C ASP A 84 -23.39 -24.95 -0.66
N ALA A 85 -22.60 -23.87 -0.66
CA ALA A 85 -21.67 -23.51 -1.72
C ALA A 85 -20.66 -24.62 -2.08
N ARG A 86 -20.63 -25.07 -3.32
CA ARG A 86 -19.71 -26.12 -3.80
C ARG A 86 -18.59 -25.59 -4.68
N THR A 87 -18.76 -24.38 -5.18
CA THR A 87 -17.88 -23.73 -6.14
C THR A 87 -17.37 -22.38 -5.64
N ALA A 88 -16.29 -21.89 -6.25
CA ALA A 88 -15.71 -20.59 -5.95
C ALA A 88 -16.73 -19.46 -6.15
N GLY A 89 -17.50 -19.48 -7.25
CA GLY A 89 -18.49 -18.47 -7.57
C GLY A 89 -19.66 -18.41 -6.59
N GLU A 90 -19.98 -19.52 -5.91
CA GLU A 90 -21.03 -19.57 -4.90
C GLU A 90 -20.58 -19.04 -3.53
N LEU A 91 -19.27 -19.14 -3.23
CA LEU A 91 -18.70 -18.76 -1.94
C LEU A 91 -17.99 -17.40 -1.94
N MET A 92 -17.54 -16.93 -3.11
CA MET A 92 -16.77 -15.68 -3.23
C MET A 92 -17.52 -14.46 -2.70
N SER A 93 -16.78 -13.50 -2.18
CA SER A 93 -17.31 -12.17 -1.90
C SER A 93 -17.50 -11.38 -3.20
N THR A 94 -18.68 -10.79 -3.37
CA THR A 94 -19.08 -10.02 -4.55
C THR A 94 -20.01 -8.85 -4.13
N PRO A 95 -19.97 -7.67 -4.78
CA PRO A 95 -19.12 -7.29 -5.92
C PRO A 95 -17.64 -7.15 -5.52
N VAL A 96 -16.74 -7.48 -6.44
CA VAL A 96 -15.30 -7.27 -6.21
C VAL A 96 -14.97 -5.78 -6.25
N LEU A 97 -14.18 -5.34 -5.28
CA LEU A 97 -13.56 -4.02 -5.30
C LEU A 97 -12.20 -4.13 -5.98
N THR A 98 -11.93 -3.26 -6.95
CA THR A 98 -10.68 -3.27 -7.72
C THR A 98 -9.92 -1.96 -7.54
N ALA A 99 -8.59 -2.03 -7.67
CA ALA A 99 -7.71 -0.87 -7.74
C ALA A 99 -7.26 -0.62 -9.18
N ARG A 100 -6.77 0.60 -9.45
CA ARG A 100 -6.11 0.95 -10.71
C ARG A 100 -4.60 0.98 -10.50
N PRO A 101 -3.79 0.66 -11.52
CA PRO A 101 -2.34 0.60 -11.39
C PRO A 101 -1.71 1.95 -11.00
N ASP A 102 -2.33 3.07 -11.37
CA ASP A 102 -1.88 4.44 -11.12
C ASP A 102 -2.29 5.01 -9.75
N TRP A 103 -3.09 4.29 -8.96
CA TRP A 103 -3.48 4.73 -7.62
C TRP A 103 -2.27 4.85 -6.70
N GLY A 104 -2.24 5.89 -5.85
CA GLY A 104 -1.21 6.04 -4.83
C GLY A 104 -1.32 4.98 -3.73
N ILE A 105 -0.19 4.49 -3.22
CA ILE A 105 -0.18 3.47 -2.16
C ILE A 105 -0.88 3.95 -0.87
N VAL A 106 -0.76 5.23 -0.50
CA VAL A 106 -1.37 5.80 0.72
C VAL A 106 -2.89 5.84 0.61
N GLU A 107 -3.40 6.30 -0.54
CA GLU A 107 -4.83 6.33 -0.82
C GLU A 107 -5.41 4.92 -0.87
N THR A 108 -4.67 3.98 -1.47
CA THR A 108 -5.02 2.56 -1.50
C THR A 108 -5.08 1.97 -0.09
N ALA A 109 -4.12 2.30 0.79
CA ALA A 109 -4.12 1.86 2.18
C ALA A 109 -5.37 2.38 2.93
N ARG A 110 -5.69 3.67 2.77
CA ARG A 110 -6.90 4.27 3.33
C ARG A 110 -8.17 3.58 2.80
N PHE A 111 -8.22 3.28 1.51
CA PHE A 111 -9.34 2.60 0.88
C PHE A 111 -9.52 1.18 1.43
N LEU A 112 -8.45 0.37 1.50
CA LEU A 112 -8.47 -0.96 2.08
C LEU A 112 -8.99 -0.95 3.54
N ASN A 113 -8.53 0.02 4.33
CA ASN A 113 -8.94 0.17 5.72
C ASN A 113 -10.43 0.56 5.83
N ALA A 114 -10.84 1.61 5.11
CA ALA A 114 -12.21 2.13 5.15
C ALA A 114 -13.24 1.10 4.67
N ARG A 115 -12.86 0.24 3.71
CA ARG A 115 -13.73 -0.80 3.15
C ARG A 115 -13.65 -2.13 3.91
N GLY A 116 -12.79 -2.26 4.91
CA GLY A 116 -12.60 -3.51 5.66
C GLY A 116 -12.02 -4.67 4.84
N VAL A 117 -11.47 -4.39 3.65
CA VAL A 117 -10.89 -5.43 2.77
C VAL A 117 -9.37 -5.52 2.94
N LYS A 118 -8.82 -6.73 2.74
CA LYS A 118 -7.40 -7.01 2.96
C LYS A 118 -6.55 -6.85 1.71
N ARG A 119 -7.18 -6.89 0.53
CA ARG A 119 -6.52 -6.83 -0.78
C ARG A 119 -7.50 -6.41 -1.88
N LEU A 120 -6.96 -5.95 -3.00
CA LEU A 120 -7.70 -5.56 -4.20
C LEU A 120 -7.04 -6.20 -5.43
N PRO A 121 -7.81 -6.85 -6.30
CA PRO A 121 -7.38 -7.06 -7.67
C PRO A 121 -7.10 -5.71 -8.35
N VAL A 122 -6.01 -5.64 -9.10
CA VAL A 122 -5.63 -4.48 -9.90
C VAL A 122 -6.01 -4.76 -11.34
N VAL A 123 -6.74 -3.85 -11.96
CA VAL A 123 -7.28 -4.03 -13.31
C VAL A 123 -6.86 -2.91 -14.26
N ASP A 124 -6.73 -3.25 -15.54
CA ASP A 124 -6.51 -2.27 -16.62
C ASP A 124 -7.78 -1.49 -16.97
N ASP A 125 -7.68 -0.59 -17.96
CA ASP A 125 -8.78 0.21 -18.51
C ASP A 125 -9.99 -0.61 -19.01
N THR A 126 -9.76 -1.87 -19.37
CA THR A 126 -10.80 -2.79 -19.87
C THR A 126 -11.45 -3.62 -18.76
N GLY A 127 -10.90 -3.57 -17.54
CA GLY A 127 -11.32 -4.40 -16.41
C GLY A 127 -10.59 -5.74 -16.32
N THR A 128 -9.57 -5.96 -17.15
CA THR A 128 -8.77 -7.19 -17.14
C THR A 128 -7.81 -7.18 -15.95
N LEU A 129 -7.72 -8.30 -15.23
CA LEU A 129 -6.82 -8.46 -14.10
C LEU A 129 -5.35 -8.34 -14.53
N MET A 130 -4.63 -7.38 -13.93
CA MET A 130 -3.20 -7.13 -14.11
C MET A 130 -2.33 -7.56 -12.93
N GLY A 131 -2.94 -7.65 -11.74
CA GLY A 131 -2.20 -7.86 -10.50
C GLY A 131 -3.11 -7.93 -9.28
N ILE A 132 -2.52 -8.08 -8.11
CA ILE A 132 -3.20 -7.97 -6.82
C ILE A 132 -2.34 -7.16 -5.86
N VAL A 133 -2.98 -6.29 -5.07
CA VAL A 133 -2.31 -5.51 -4.03
C VAL A 133 -2.96 -5.80 -2.68
N SER A 134 -2.16 -6.22 -1.71
CA SER A 134 -2.55 -6.47 -0.33
C SER A 134 -2.01 -5.40 0.62
N ARG A 135 -2.52 -5.36 1.86
CA ARG A 135 -1.97 -4.47 2.90
C ARG A 135 -0.47 -4.67 3.11
N SER A 136 0.00 -5.92 3.05
CA SER A 136 1.42 -6.24 3.20
C SER A 136 2.27 -5.70 2.05
N ASP A 137 1.72 -5.67 0.83
CA ASP A 137 2.42 -5.10 -0.33
C ASP A 137 2.62 -3.59 -0.18
N LEU A 138 1.65 -2.90 0.42
CA LEU A 138 1.75 -1.47 0.72
C LEU A 138 2.81 -1.13 1.79
N LEU A 139 3.23 -2.12 2.59
CA LEU A 139 4.29 -1.95 3.60
C LEU A 139 5.70 -2.24 3.05
N ARG A 140 5.82 -2.84 1.85
CA ARG A 140 7.13 -3.18 1.27
C ARG A 140 8.11 -2.00 1.19
N PRO A 141 7.68 -0.76 0.87
CA PRO A 141 8.58 0.39 0.92
C PRO A 141 9.26 0.58 2.28
N MET A 142 8.59 0.27 3.39
CA MET A 142 9.14 0.38 4.75
C MET A 142 10.13 -0.73 5.11
N LEU A 143 10.26 -1.77 4.28
CA LEU A 143 11.19 -2.89 4.53
C LEU A 143 12.56 -2.66 3.87
N ARG A 144 12.81 -1.46 3.33
CA ARG A 144 14.11 -1.11 2.78
C ARG A 144 15.16 -1.04 3.88
N ARG A 145 16.37 -1.46 3.54
CA ARG A 145 17.52 -1.37 4.44
C ARG A 145 18.03 0.06 4.49
N ASP A 146 18.56 0.45 5.64
CA ASP A 146 19.08 1.79 5.90
C ASP A 146 20.20 2.20 4.93
N ASP A 147 21.06 1.28 4.52
CA ASP A 147 22.12 1.51 3.52
C ASP A 147 21.53 1.92 2.16
N ALA A 148 20.52 1.19 1.69
CA ALA A 148 19.85 1.49 0.42
C ALA A 148 19.01 2.79 0.48
N ILE A 149 18.52 3.20 1.65
CA ILE A 149 17.83 4.48 1.85
C ILE A 149 18.87 5.61 1.84
N HIS A 150 19.96 5.43 2.59
CA HIS A 150 21.07 6.38 2.66
C HIS A 150 21.64 6.69 1.27
N ASP A 151 21.95 5.65 0.49
CA ASP A 151 22.57 5.82 -0.82
C ASP A 151 21.65 6.59 -1.77
N GLU A 152 20.34 6.35 -1.73
CA GLU A 152 19.38 7.12 -2.53
C GLU A 152 19.28 8.59 -2.08
N ILE A 153 19.29 8.85 -0.78
CA ILE A 153 19.29 10.23 -0.26
C ILE A 153 20.55 10.97 -0.71
N VAL A 154 21.72 10.39 -0.52
CA VAL A 154 22.99 11.03 -0.86
C VAL A 154 23.12 11.23 -2.37
N ASP A 155 22.86 10.20 -3.16
CA ASP A 155 23.11 10.23 -4.61
C ASP A 155 22.00 10.96 -5.38
N GLU A 156 20.73 10.65 -5.09
CA GLU A 156 19.59 11.16 -5.87
C GLU A 156 19.06 12.47 -5.31
N VAL A 157 18.84 12.57 -4.00
CA VAL A 157 18.24 13.78 -3.39
C VAL A 157 19.28 14.89 -3.26
N LEU A 158 20.33 14.67 -2.46
CA LEU A 158 21.35 15.69 -2.20
C LEU A 158 22.23 15.92 -3.44
N GLY A 159 22.68 14.85 -4.10
CA GLY A 159 23.61 14.91 -5.22
C GLY A 159 22.99 15.35 -6.55
N ARG A 160 21.90 14.71 -7.01
CA ARG A 160 21.32 14.99 -8.34
C ARG A 160 20.22 16.02 -8.34
N THR A 161 19.29 15.92 -7.38
CA THR A 161 18.10 16.77 -7.33
C THR A 161 18.45 18.17 -6.83
N LEU A 162 19.11 18.24 -5.67
CA LEU A 162 19.49 19.50 -5.04
C LEU A 162 20.89 19.99 -5.45
N ARG A 163 21.73 19.13 -6.04
CA ARG A 163 23.09 19.46 -6.51
C ARG A 163 23.97 20.09 -5.44
N MET A 164 23.85 19.59 -4.22
CA MET A 164 24.60 20.11 -3.08
C MET A 164 26.08 19.74 -3.18
N THR A 165 26.93 20.58 -2.59
CA THR A 165 28.36 20.29 -2.52
C THR A 165 28.61 19.04 -1.67
N PRO A 166 29.39 18.05 -2.15
CA PRO A 166 29.72 16.86 -1.39
C PRO A 166 30.31 17.22 -0.01
N GLY A 167 29.72 16.71 1.06
CA GLY A 167 30.13 16.96 2.44
C GLY A 167 29.61 18.26 3.06
N GLY A 168 28.85 19.09 2.33
CA GLY A 168 28.16 20.25 2.92
C GLY A 168 26.98 19.83 3.81
N VAL A 169 26.27 18.79 3.39
CA VAL A 169 25.24 18.11 4.18
C VAL A 169 25.55 16.63 4.23
N THR A 170 25.50 16.07 5.43
CA THR A 170 25.62 14.62 5.69
C THR A 170 24.27 14.05 6.09
N ALA A 171 23.99 12.84 5.61
CA ALA A 171 22.81 12.07 5.97
C ALA A 171 23.26 10.77 6.63
N THR A 172 22.59 10.36 7.70
CA THR A 172 22.71 9.02 8.27
C THR A 172 21.32 8.40 8.39
N VAL A 173 21.20 7.10 8.22
CA VAL A 173 19.91 6.41 8.32
C VAL A 173 20.01 5.29 9.35
N GLN A 174 19.05 5.25 10.28
CA GLN A 174 18.92 4.20 11.27
C GLN A 174 17.44 3.88 11.52
N GLU A 175 17.04 2.64 11.31
CA GLU A 175 15.64 2.19 11.41
C GLU A 175 14.68 3.06 10.56
N GLY A 176 15.13 3.44 9.37
CA GLY A 176 14.40 4.35 8.47
C GLY A 176 14.32 5.81 8.94
N VAL A 177 14.93 6.18 10.07
CA VAL A 177 15.04 7.58 10.51
C VAL A 177 16.26 8.21 9.85
N VAL A 178 16.04 9.28 9.08
CA VAL A 178 17.10 10.04 8.42
C VAL A 178 17.52 11.17 9.33
N THR A 179 18.79 11.23 9.70
CA THR A 179 19.37 12.39 10.38
C THR A 179 20.20 13.20 9.39
N LEU A 180 19.84 14.47 9.21
CA LEU A 180 20.55 15.41 8.36
C LEU A 180 21.33 16.41 9.22
N SER A 181 22.58 16.66 8.87
CA SER A 181 23.43 17.64 9.56
C SER A 181 24.39 18.31 8.58
N GLY A 182 24.80 19.54 8.90
CA GLY A 182 25.69 20.33 8.06
C GLY A 182 25.14 21.72 7.77
N THR A 183 25.57 22.32 6.67
CA THR A 183 25.22 23.71 6.32
C THR A 183 24.65 23.77 4.91
N VAL A 184 23.54 24.49 4.77
CA VAL A 184 22.94 24.85 3.47
C VAL A 184 23.20 26.32 3.15
N GLU A 185 23.09 26.71 1.88
CA GLU A 185 23.30 28.10 1.49
C GLU A 185 22.16 29.00 2.00
N GLU A 186 20.91 28.61 1.73
CA GLU A 186 19.71 29.40 2.00
C GLU A 186 18.82 28.72 3.05
N HIS A 187 18.25 29.50 3.97
CA HIS A 187 17.34 29.00 5.00
C HIS A 187 16.10 28.31 4.40
N SER A 188 15.56 28.86 3.31
CA SER A 188 14.42 28.25 2.59
C SER A 188 14.70 26.83 2.04
N THR A 189 15.97 26.43 1.91
CA THR A 189 16.35 25.09 1.42
C THR A 189 16.10 24.00 2.46
N ILE A 190 16.20 24.30 3.76
CA ILE A 190 16.01 23.31 4.84
C ILE A 190 14.67 22.55 4.72
N PRO A 191 13.51 23.20 4.65
CA PRO A 191 12.23 22.48 4.52
C PRO A 191 12.10 21.73 3.19
N ILE A 192 12.78 22.17 2.12
CA ILE A 192 12.79 21.47 0.83
C ILE A 192 13.58 20.16 0.94
N VAL A 193 14.76 20.19 1.54
CA VAL A 193 15.59 19.00 1.77
C VAL A 193 14.83 17.99 2.62
N GLU A 194 14.25 18.44 3.73
CA GLU A 194 13.43 17.61 4.62
C GLU A 194 12.30 16.95 3.85
N HIS A 195 11.54 17.73 3.07
CA HIS A 195 10.40 17.23 2.31
C HIS A 195 10.80 16.19 1.24
N LEU A 196 11.92 16.41 0.55
CA LEU A 196 12.41 15.48 -0.44
C LEU A 196 12.91 14.19 0.21
N CYS A 197 13.60 14.26 1.35
CA CYS A 197 14.02 13.08 2.10
C CYS A 197 12.82 12.28 2.61
N LEU A 198 11.78 12.94 3.14
CA LEU A 198 10.53 12.28 3.54
C LEU A 198 9.80 11.59 2.37
N SER A 199 10.11 11.96 1.13
CA SER A 199 9.53 11.31 -0.06
C SER A 199 10.29 10.07 -0.53
N VAL A 200 11.48 9.80 0.03
CA VAL A 200 12.26 8.59 -0.28
C VAL A 200 11.59 7.39 0.38
N ASP A 201 11.41 6.31 -0.39
CA ASP A 201 10.82 5.10 0.14
C ASP A 201 11.67 4.51 1.27
N GLY A 202 11.02 4.08 2.34
CA GLY A 202 11.66 3.52 3.52
C GLY A 202 11.96 4.54 4.60
N VAL A 203 11.90 5.84 4.28
CA VAL A 203 12.03 6.91 5.27
C VAL A 203 10.79 6.96 6.16
N VAL A 204 11.01 6.84 7.47
CA VAL A 204 9.96 6.91 8.51
C VAL A 204 9.82 8.34 9.01
N SER A 205 10.93 9.02 9.26
CA SER A 205 11.00 10.42 9.68
C SER A 205 12.34 11.03 9.30
N VAL A 206 12.42 12.36 9.33
CA VAL A 206 13.63 13.12 9.11
C VAL A 206 13.86 14.03 10.32
N ASP A 207 15.00 13.86 10.97
CA ASP A 207 15.50 14.76 12.00
C ASP A 207 16.60 15.62 11.37
N GLN A 208 16.41 16.94 11.35
CA GLN A 208 17.38 17.86 10.73
C GLN A 208 18.04 18.76 11.77
N TYR A 209 19.35 18.88 11.64
CA TYR A 209 20.24 19.78 12.39
C TYR A 209 21.07 20.60 11.40
N LEU A 210 20.38 21.22 10.44
CA LEU A 210 21.00 22.00 9.37
C LEU A 210 21.14 23.46 9.79
N GLU A 211 22.32 24.02 9.56
CA GLU A 211 22.60 25.46 9.64
C GLU A 211 22.46 26.09 8.25
N TYR A 212 22.30 27.41 8.18
CA TYR A 212 22.22 28.15 6.92
C TYR A 212 23.19 29.32 6.88
N ALA A 213 23.73 29.62 5.69
CA ALA A 213 24.66 30.72 5.49
C ALA A 213 23.95 32.07 5.26
N VAL A 214 22.78 32.05 4.60
CA VAL A 214 22.00 33.23 4.23
C VAL A 214 20.57 33.12 4.74
N GLU A 215 20.13 34.13 5.50
CA GLU A 215 18.71 34.32 5.81
C GLU A 215 18.02 34.95 4.60
N ASP A 216 17.30 34.14 3.85
CA ASP A 216 16.57 34.51 2.64
C ASP A 216 15.05 34.51 2.84
N LEU A 217 14.58 34.06 4.00
CA LEU A 217 13.17 34.14 4.37
C LEU A 217 12.85 35.51 4.97
N PRO A 218 11.63 36.05 4.72
CA PRO A 218 11.20 37.25 5.40
C PRO A 218 11.24 37.01 6.92
N PRO A 219 11.64 38.02 7.72
CA PRO A 219 11.56 37.90 9.17
C PRO A 219 10.12 37.55 9.53
N ASP A 220 9.97 36.41 10.21
CA ASP A 220 8.70 35.82 10.62
C ASP A 220 7.77 36.94 11.08
N SER A 221 6.74 37.26 10.29
CA SER A 221 5.74 38.24 10.69
C SER A 221 5.07 37.63 11.90
N ALA A 222 5.47 38.15 13.06
CA ALA A 222 5.16 37.70 14.40
C ALA A 222 3.93 36.79 14.48
N ARG A 223 4.10 35.70 15.23
CA ARG A 223 3.06 35.13 16.10
C ARG A 223 2.22 36.26 16.71
N ASP A 224 1.19 36.69 15.98
CA ASP A 224 0.18 37.62 16.43
C ASP A 224 -1.11 36.83 16.59
N THR A 225 -1.08 35.95 17.59
CA THR A 225 -2.25 35.54 18.35
C THR A 225 -1.78 35.31 19.79
N ASP A 226 -1.39 36.41 20.44
CA ASP A 226 -1.62 36.54 21.87
C ASP A 226 -3.04 37.08 22.06
N ASP A 227 -3.74 36.50 23.02
CA ASP A 227 -4.93 37.03 23.70
C ASP A 227 -6.27 37.14 22.93
N ARG A 228 -7.10 36.08 23.06
CA ARG A 228 -8.50 36.13 23.57
C ARG A 228 -9.22 34.78 23.59
#